data_AF-A0AA88YMA7-F1
#
_entry.id   AF-A0AA88YMA7-F1
#
_cell.length_a   1.000
_cell.length_b   1.000
_cell.length_c   1.000
_cell.angle_alpha   90.00
_cell.angle_beta   90.00
_cell.angle_gamma   90.00
#
_symmetry.space_group_name_H-M   'P 1'
#
loop_
_entity.id
_entity.type
_entity.pdbx_description
1 polymer ?
#
loop_
_entity_poly.entity_id
_entity_poly.type
_entity_poly.pdbx_seq_one_letter_code
_entity_poly.pdbx_strand_id
1 'polypeptide(L)'
;MFLNLSYLQHLLEQEGELKLQISELQQRLFDGKKKLTTRDMQIHELESKERQLAEQVSIVTEEIERLKSEGEGATLLRCEEELDTVRKENGRLALDLEKAKKLLETSHRKVRHIEAKHQTEVRHYQERLSHEEESVEGMREEGRQKDEQMKKLKKSMKELSSHNQDLMEQLLIVKEELKKFEHLASDDNIKLQKKFTREMSACYTELQSLVQVCVQRAEGKDPNMSMLLGIKSSPVDLQGATGACEKDSQTVLQWLTKVQELREEIEGLRQLVCNKYAEELGNNLSCATQ
;
A
#
# COMPACT_ATOMS: atom_id res chain seq x y z
N MET A 1 -62.95 -165.31 -69.88
CA MET A 1 -61.99 -164.73 -70.86
C MET A 1 -62.14 -163.22 -71.08
N PHE A 2 -63.20 -162.52 -70.61
CA PHE A 2 -63.34 -161.06 -70.81
C PHE A 2 -62.75 -160.18 -69.68
N LEU A 3 -62.49 -160.71 -68.47
CA LEU A 3 -61.92 -159.91 -67.36
C LEU A 3 -60.40 -159.61 -67.48
N ASN A 4 -59.65 -160.36 -68.30
CA ASN A 4 -58.19 -160.19 -68.40
C ASN A 4 -57.75 -159.10 -69.40
N LEU A 5 -58.62 -158.69 -70.33
CA LEU A 5 -58.29 -157.66 -71.33
C LEU A 5 -58.46 -156.23 -70.78
N SER A 6 -59.49 -156.02 -69.95
CA SER A 6 -59.78 -154.72 -69.32
C SER A 6 -58.72 -154.30 -68.30
N TYR A 7 -58.16 -155.25 -67.54
CA TYR A 7 -57.10 -154.96 -66.57
C TYR A 7 -55.78 -154.57 -67.24
N LEU A 8 -55.46 -155.19 -68.38
CA LEU A 8 -54.26 -154.90 -69.16
C LEU A 8 -54.34 -153.53 -69.85
N GLN A 9 -55.53 -153.13 -70.30
CA GLN A 9 -55.79 -151.82 -70.90
C GLN A 9 -55.72 -150.69 -69.86
N HIS A 10 -56.27 -150.91 -68.65
CA HIS A 10 -56.14 -149.98 -67.53
C HIS A 10 -54.67 -149.82 -67.08
N LEU A 11 -53.88 -150.90 -67.06
CA LEU A 11 -52.45 -150.82 -66.73
C LEU A 11 -51.65 -150.04 -67.78
N LEU A 12 -51.97 -150.17 -69.07
CA LEU A 12 -51.35 -149.42 -70.16
C LEU A 12 -51.71 -147.93 -70.12
N GLU A 13 -52.97 -147.59 -69.84
CA GLU A 13 -53.40 -146.21 -69.62
C GLU A 13 -52.72 -145.60 -68.39
N GLN A 14 -52.67 -146.34 -67.28
CA GLN A 14 -52.00 -145.90 -66.06
C GLN A 14 -50.48 -145.75 -66.24
N GLU A 15 -49.83 -146.62 -67.02
CA GLU A 15 -48.41 -146.46 -67.39
C GLU A 15 -48.20 -145.23 -68.28
N GLY A 16 -49.12 -144.95 -69.22
CA GLY A 16 -49.11 -143.76 -70.06
C GLY A 16 -49.28 -142.47 -69.27
N GLU A 17 -50.22 -142.44 -68.33
CA GLU A 17 -50.43 -141.33 -67.40
C GLU A 17 -49.22 -141.12 -66.49
N LEU A 18 -48.65 -142.20 -65.94
CA LEU A 18 -47.43 -142.12 -65.14
C LEU A 18 -46.24 -141.62 -65.96
N LYS A 19 -46.10 -142.04 -67.22
CA LYS A 19 -45.06 -141.53 -68.13
C LYS A 19 -45.23 -140.04 -68.44
N LEU A 20 -46.46 -139.59 -68.66
CA LEU A 20 -46.78 -138.16 -68.83
C LEU A 20 -46.46 -137.36 -67.57
N GLN A 21 -46.89 -137.85 -66.40
CA GLN A 21 -46.56 -137.22 -65.11
C GLN A 21 -45.06 -137.18 -64.86
N ILE A 22 -44.32 -138.25 -65.17
CA ILE A 22 -42.86 -138.27 -65.07
C ILE A 22 -42.24 -137.25 -66.02
N SER A 23 -42.72 -137.15 -67.27
CA SER A 23 -42.24 -136.16 -68.24
C SER A 23 -42.51 -134.72 -67.78
N GLU A 24 -43.71 -134.45 -67.26
CA GLU A 24 -44.07 -133.14 -66.71
C GLU A 24 -43.25 -132.79 -65.47
N LEU A 25 -43.04 -133.75 -64.57
CA LEU A 25 -42.20 -133.56 -63.39
C LEU A 25 -40.74 -133.35 -63.77
N GLN A 26 -40.22 -134.07 -64.77
CA GLN A 26 -38.89 -133.86 -65.32
C GLN A 26 -38.74 -132.46 -65.93
N GLN A 27 -39.74 -131.98 -66.67
CA GLN A 27 -39.73 -130.64 -67.25
C GLN A 27 -39.83 -129.55 -66.17
N ARG A 28 -40.71 -129.70 -65.19
CA ARG A 28 -40.80 -128.78 -64.04
C ARG A 28 -39.51 -128.76 -63.23
N LEU A 29 -38.86 -129.91 -63.05
CA LEU A 29 -37.57 -130.01 -62.37
C LEU A 29 -36.46 -129.33 -63.19
N PHE A 30 -36.47 -129.49 -64.51
CA PHE A 30 -35.54 -128.80 -65.41
C PHE A 30 -35.73 -127.27 -65.36
N ASP A 31 -36.97 -126.78 -65.49
CA ASP A 31 -37.28 -125.35 -65.42
C ASP A 31 -36.97 -124.78 -64.02
N GLY A 32 -37.23 -125.55 -62.97
CA GLY A 32 -36.86 -125.21 -61.60
C GLY A 32 -35.35 -125.07 -61.42
N LYS A 33 -34.57 -126.03 -61.94
CA LYS A 33 -33.09 -125.96 -61.95
C LYS A 33 -32.59 -124.76 -62.73
N LYS A 34 -33.15 -124.49 -63.92
CA LYS A 34 -32.78 -123.31 -64.72
C LYS A 34 -33.06 -122.01 -63.96
N LYS A 35 -34.24 -121.85 -63.38
CA LYS A 35 -34.59 -120.68 -62.55
C LYS A 35 -33.67 -120.54 -61.33
N LEU A 36 -33.33 -121.65 -60.68
CA LEU A 36 -32.39 -121.66 -59.56
C LEU A 36 -31.02 -121.15 -60.00
N THR A 37 -30.46 -121.70 -61.10
CA THR A 37 -29.16 -121.24 -61.63
C THR A 37 -29.17 -119.76 -62.03
N THR A 38 -30.26 -119.25 -62.61
CA THR A 38 -30.39 -117.81 -62.93
C THR A 38 -30.46 -116.95 -61.67
N ARG A 39 -31.19 -117.40 -60.64
CA ARG A 39 -31.26 -116.74 -59.33
C ARG A 39 -29.89 -116.73 -58.65
N ASP A 40 -29.16 -117.84 -58.68
CA ASP A 40 -27.81 -117.95 -58.12
C ASP A 40 -26.83 -116.98 -58.80
N MET A 41 -26.90 -116.86 -60.14
CA MET A 41 -26.10 -115.86 -60.88
C MET A 41 -26.46 -114.42 -60.45
N GLN A 42 -27.75 -114.10 -60.32
CA GLN A 42 -28.19 -112.77 -59.86
C GLN A 42 -27.75 -112.45 -58.43
N ILE A 43 -27.83 -113.44 -57.53
CA ILE A 43 -27.33 -113.31 -56.15
C ILE A 43 -25.84 -113.01 -56.19
N HIS A 44 -25.07 -113.75 -56.99
CA HIS A 44 -23.63 -113.53 -57.07
C HIS A 44 -23.25 -112.15 -57.64
N GLU A 45 -23.99 -111.66 -58.64
CA GLU A 45 -23.83 -110.30 -59.15
C GLU A 45 -24.16 -109.22 -58.10
N LEU A 46 -25.22 -109.42 -57.33
CA LEU A 46 -25.61 -108.50 -56.25
C LEU A 46 -24.59 -108.51 -55.11
N GLU A 47 -24.12 -109.68 -54.68
CA GLU A 47 -23.06 -109.81 -53.68
C GLU A 47 -21.75 -109.15 -54.13
N SER A 48 -21.42 -109.26 -55.43
CA SER A 48 -20.25 -108.58 -55.98
C SER A 48 -20.42 -107.06 -55.98
N LYS A 49 -21.61 -106.55 -56.30
CA LYS A 49 -21.92 -105.10 -56.25
C LYS A 49 -21.95 -104.56 -54.83
N GLU A 50 -22.52 -105.32 -53.89
CA GLU A 50 -22.54 -104.97 -52.47
C GLU A 50 -21.12 -104.87 -51.92
N ARG A 51 -20.24 -105.84 -52.25
CA ARG A 51 -18.82 -105.77 -51.90
C ARG A 51 -18.12 -104.53 -52.47
N GLN A 52 -18.36 -104.20 -53.75
CA GLN A 52 -17.80 -103.00 -54.37
C GLN A 52 -18.29 -101.70 -53.72
N LEU A 53 -19.59 -101.61 -53.40
CA LEU A 53 -20.15 -100.44 -52.72
C LEU A 53 -19.61 -100.32 -51.29
N ALA A 54 -19.49 -101.42 -50.56
CA ALA A 54 -18.91 -101.43 -49.21
C ALA A 54 -17.45 -100.93 -49.24
N GLU A 55 -16.65 -101.36 -50.21
CA GLU A 55 -15.28 -100.89 -50.40
C GLU A 55 -15.22 -99.38 -50.74
N GLN A 56 -16.09 -98.92 -51.65
CA GLN A 56 -16.17 -97.49 -51.98
C GLN A 56 -16.59 -96.64 -50.77
N VAL A 57 -17.54 -97.11 -49.96
CA VAL A 57 -17.95 -96.43 -48.72
C VAL A 57 -16.79 -96.39 -47.72
N SER A 58 -16.02 -97.48 -47.60
CA SER A 58 -14.83 -97.51 -46.73
C SER A 58 -13.82 -96.45 -47.14
N ILE A 59 -13.46 -96.40 -48.43
CA ILE A 59 -12.49 -95.43 -48.97
C ILE A 59 -12.96 -93.98 -48.75
N VAL A 60 -14.24 -93.70 -49.02
CA VAL A 60 -14.80 -92.35 -48.81
C VAL A 60 -14.82 -91.98 -47.33
N THR A 61 -15.10 -92.94 -46.45
CA THR A 61 -15.11 -92.72 -45.00
C THR A 61 -13.70 -92.40 -44.50
N GLU A 62 -12.70 -93.16 -44.91
CA GLU A 62 -11.29 -92.93 -44.59
C GLU A 62 -10.80 -91.56 -45.12
N GLU A 63 -11.20 -91.19 -46.34
CA GLU A 63 -10.83 -89.88 -46.91
C GLU A 63 -11.49 -88.71 -46.15
N ILE A 64 -12.75 -88.86 -45.72
CA ILE A 64 -13.43 -87.87 -44.87
C ILE A 64 -12.71 -87.73 -43.52
N GLU A 65 -12.28 -88.84 -42.91
CA GLU A 65 -11.53 -88.82 -41.65
C GLU A 65 -10.17 -88.14 -41.83
N ARG A 66 -9.44 -88.47 -42.90
CA ARG A 66 -8.15 -87.84 -43.23
C ARG A 66 -8.27 -86.34 -43.49
N LEU A 67 -9.31 -85.89 -44.19
CA LEU A 67 -9.54 -84.45 -44.42
C LEU A 67 -9.87 -83.70 -43.12
N LYS A 68 -10.54 -84.36 -42.17
CA LYS A 68 -10.81 -83.81 -40.84
C LYS A 68 -9.56 -83.74 -39.96
N SER A 69 -8.64 -84.70 -40.08
CA SER A 69 -7.45 -84.79 -39.21
C SER A 69 -6.21 -84.09 -39.77
N GLU A 70 -5.96 -84.15 -41.07
CA GLU A 70 -4.65 -83.81 -41.67
C GLU A 70 -4.73 -82.85 -42.86
N GLY A 71 -5.93 -82.48 -43.32
CA GLY A 71 -6.14 -81.62 -44.49
C GLY A 71 -6.67 -80.21 -44.20
N GLU A 72 -7.30 -79.61 -45.20
CA GLU A 72 -7.96 -78.30 -45.12
C GLU A 72 -9.03 -78.25 -44.00
N GLY A 73 -9.69 -79.38 -43.70
CA GLY A 73 -10.66 -79.48 -42.60
C GLY A 73 -10.02 -79.26 -41.22
N ALA A 74 -8.86 -79.84 -40.97
CA ALA A 74 -8.10 -79.62 -39.74
C ALA A 74 -7.60 -78.18 -39.61
N THR A 75 -7.19 -77.57 -40.73
CA THR A 75 -6.80 -76.15 -40.75
C THR A 75 -7.99 -75.23 -40.47
N LEU A 76 -9.17 -75.55 -40.99
CA LEU A 76 -10.39 -74.77 -40.79
C LEU A 76 -10.84 -74.82 -39.32
N LEU A 77 -10.79 -76.00 -38.68
CA LEU A 77 -11.07 -76.14 -37.24
C LEU A 77 -10.11 -75.30 -36.39
N ARG A 78 -8.80 -75.35 -36.67
CA ARG A 78 -7.82 -74.51 -35.97
C ARG A 78 -8.10 -73.02 -36.18
N CYS A 79 -8.45 -72.60 -37.40
CA CYS A 79 -8.83 -71.22 -37.67
C CYS A 79 -10.13 -70.81 -36.94
N GLU A 80 -11.11 -71.70 -36.81
CA GLU A 80 -12.34 -71.44 -36.03
C GLU A 80 -12.03 -71.26 -34.54
N GLU A 81 -11.18 -72.12 -33.97
CA GLU A 81 -10.70 -71.99 -32.59
C GLU A 81 -9.94 -70.67 -32.38
N GLU A 82 -9.01 -70.33 -33.29
CA GLU A 82 -8.29 -69.05 -33.28
C GLU A 82 -9.25 -67.86 -33.36
N LEU A 83 -10.24 -67.90 -34.27
CA LEU A 83 -11.25 -66.85 -34.38
C LEU A 83 -12.05 -66.68 -33.09
N ASP A 84 -12.40 -67.77 -32.42
CA ASP A 84 -13.11 -67.72 -31.15
C ASP A 84 -12.25 -67.18 -30.01
N THR A 85 -10.95 -67.50 -29.98
CA THR A 85 -10.03 -66.89 -29.02
C THR A 85 -9.90 -65.38 -29.26
N VAL A 86 -9.68 -64.96 -30.51
CA VAL A 86 -9.60 -63.55 -30.91
C VAL A 86 -10.91 -62.82 -30.59
N ARG A 87 -12.08 -63.43 -30.81
CA ARG A 87 -13.38 -62.83 -30.44
C ARG A 87 -13.50 -62.60 -28.93
N LYS A 88 -13.11 -63.59 -28.12
CA LYS A 88 -13.12 -63.47 -26.65
C LYS A 88 -12.16 -62.37 -26.19
N GLU A 89 -10.96 -62.31 -26.77
CA GLU A 89 -9.97 -61.28 -26.46
C GLU A 89 -10.44 -59.88 -26.85
N ASN A 90 -11.02 -59.74 -28.05
CA ASN A 90 -11.58 -58.47 -28.52
C ASN A 90 -12.72 -57.99 -27.60
N GLY A 91 -13.59 -58.90 -27.16
CA GLY A 91 -14.62 -58.61 -26.15
C GLY A 91 -14.03 -58.13 -24.81
N ARG A 92 -12.98 -58.80 -24.31
CA ARG A 92 -12.26 -58.37 -23.10
C ARG A 92 -11.64 -56.98 -23.27
N LEU A 93 -10.94 -56.76 -24.38
CA LEU A 93 -10.30 -55.47 -24.69
C LEU A 93 -11.32 -54.34 -24.82
N ALA A 94 -12.50 -54.60 -25.40
CA ALA A 94 -13.59 -53.62 -25.47
C ALA A 94 -14.08 -53.22 -24.06
N LEU A 95 -14.23 -54.18 -23.15
CA LEU A 95 -14.59 -53.90 -21.75
C LEU A 95 -13.52 -53.10 -21.02
N ASP A 96 -12.25 -53.44 -21.21
CA ASP A 96 -11.15 -52.73 -20.56
C ASP A 96 -10.97 -51.31 -21.11
N LEU A 97 -11.19 -51.12 -22.41
CA LEU A 97 -11.24 -49.80 -23.05
C LEU A 97 -12.37 -48.94 -22.48
N GLU A 98 -13.56 -49.51 -22.27
CA GLU A 98 -14.68 -48.79 -21.66
C GLU A 98 -14.41 -48.40 -20.21
N LYS A 99 -13.77 -49.28 -19.42
CA LYS A 99 -13.33 -48.96 -18.06
C LYS A 99 -12.27 -47.85 -18.07
N ALA A 100 -11.28 -47.93 -18.95
CA ALA A 100 -10.24 -46.92 -19.08
C ALA A 100 -10.80 -45.55 -19.47
N LYS A 101 -11.78 -45.50 -20.40
CA LYS A 101 -12.51 -44.27 -20.74
C LYS A 101 -13.21 -43.66 -19.53
N LYS A 102 -13.95 -44.45 -18.76
CA LYS A 102 -14.64 -43.98 -17.54
C LYS A 102 -13.66 -43.43 -16.50
N LEU A 103 -12.52 -44.10 -16.30
CA LEU A 103 -11.47 -43.62 -15.40
C LEU A 103 -10.86 -42.30 -15.91
N LEU A 104 -10.60 -42.19 -17.21
CA LEU A 104 -10.09 -40.97 -17.82
C LEU A 104 -11.09 -39.81 -17.67
N GLU A 105 -12.38 -40.04 -17.93
CA GLU A 105 -13.43 -39.03 -17.78
C GLU A 105 -13.55 -38.56 -16.33
N THR A 106 -13.55 -39.47 -15.36
CA THR A 106 -13.63 -39.11 -13.93
C THR A 106 -12.39 -38.34 -13.47
N SER A 107 -11.20 -38.75 -13.92
CA SER A 107 -9.96 -38.02 -13.66
C SER A 107 -10.01 -36.61 -14.26
N HIS A 108 -10.40 -36.49 -15.53
CA HIS A 108 -10.50 -35.22 -16.23
C HIS A 108 -11.49 -34.25 -15.58
N ARG A 109 -12.65 -34.76 -15.11
CA ARG A 109 -13.61 -33.96 -14.34
C ARG A 109 -13.00 -33.44 -13.03
N LYS A 110 -12.24 -34.27 -12.30
CA LYS A 110 -11.57 -33.85 -11.06
C LYS A 110 -10.50 -32.80 -11.33
N VAL A 111 -9.67 -32.99 -12.37
CA VAL A 111 -8.65 -32.03 -12.77
C VAL A 111 -9.28 -30.68 -13.12
N ARG A 112 -10.31 -30.65 -13.97
CA ARG A 112 -11.02 -29.42 -14.31
C ARG A 112 -11.63 -28.71 -13.11
N HIS A 113 -12.18 -29.46 -12.15
CA HIS A 113 -12.74 -28.89 -10.92
C HIS A 113 -11.67 -28.23 -10.06
N ILE A 114 -10.51 -28.88 -9.92
CA ILE A 114 -9.37 -28.33 -9.17
C ILE A 114 -8.78 -27.12 -9.91
N GLU A 115 -8.62 -27.19 -11.23
CA GLU A 115 -8.17 -26.07 -12.06
C GLU A 115 -9.08 -24.86 -11.91
N ALA A 116 -10.41 -25.05 -11.97
CA ALA A 116 -11.37 -23.97 -11.78
C ALA A 116 -11.26 -23.34 -10.39
N LYS A 117 -11.12 -24.17 -9.33
CA LYS A 117 -10.92 -23.69 -7.95
C LYS A 117 -9.62 -22.91 -7.80
N HIS A 118 -8.49 -23.45 -8.25
CA HIS A 118 -7.21 -22.75 -8.20
C HIS A 118 -7.25 -21.46 -9.02
N GLN A 119 -7.93 -21.45 -10.17
CA GLN A 119 -8.07 -20.24 -10.97
C GLN A 119 -8.87 -19.16 -10.24
N THR A 120 -9.91 -19.52 -9.47
CA THR A 120 -10.64 -18.57 -8.62
C THR A 120 -9.80 -18.08 -7.44
N GLU A 121 -9.04 -18.96 -6.79
CA GLU A 121 -8.16 -18.59 -5.67
C GLU A 121 -7.03 -17.66 -6.12
N VAL A 122 -6.38 -17.97 -7.25
CA VAL A 122 -5.34 -17.13 -7.84
C VAL A 122 -5.91 -15.74 -8.16
N ARG A 123 -7.10 -15.66 -8.78
CA ARG A 123 -7.73 -14.37 -9.08
C ARG A 123 -8.03 -13.57 -7.80
N HIS A 124 -8.56 -14.22 -6.77
CA HIS A 124 -8.83 -13.59 -5.48
C HIS A 124 -7.55 -13.07 -4.80
N TYR A 125 -6.45 -13.85 -4.82
CA TYR A 125 -5.18 -13.38 -4.26
C TYR A 125 -4.55 -12.25 -5.08
N GLN A 126 -4.69 -12.27 -6.41
CA GLN A 126 -4.25 -11.18 -7.28
C GLN A 126 -5.01 -9.88 -7.01
N GLU A 127 -6.34 -9.95 -6.88
CA GLU A 127 -7.17 -8.78 -6.56
C GLU A 127 -6.82 -8.21 -5.17
N ARG A 128 -6.63 -9.08 -4.17
CA ARG A 128 -6.20 -8.65 -2.84
C ARG A 128 -4.82 -8.00 -2.84
N LEU A 129 -3.86 -8.60 -3.57
CA LEU A 129 -2.51 -8.05 -3.69
C LEU A 129 -2.55 -6.66 -4.35
N SER A 130 -3.29 -6.51 -5.45
CA SER A 130 -3.48 -5.22 -6.12
C SER A 130 -4.05 -4.15 -5.18
N HIS A 131 -5.04 -4.52 -4.37
CA HIS A 131 -5.64 -3.59 -3.40
C HIS A 131 -4.66 -3.21 -2.28
N GLU A 132 -3.90 -4.17 -1.76
CA GLU A 132 -2.86 -3.90 -0.75
C GLU A 132 -1.73 -3.03 -1.32
N GLU A 133 -1.31 -3.25 -2.57
CA GLU A 133 -0.33 -2.43 -3.27
C GLU A 133 -0.79 -0.97 -3.43
N GLU A 134 -2.03 -0.75 -3.89
CA GLU A 134 -2.65 0.58 -3.99
C GLU A 134 -2.74 1.27 -2.62
N SER A 135 -3.12 0.54 -1.57
CA SER A 135 -3.19 1.07 -0.20
C SER A 135 -1.82 1.50 0.32
N VAL A 136 -0.79 0.68 0.09
CA VAL A 136 0.59 0.99 0.48
C VAL A 136 1.11 2.21 -0.28
N GLU A 137 0.82 2.32 -1.57
CA GLU A 137 1.21 3.48 -2.37
C GLU A 137 0.53 4.76 -1.87
N GLY A 138 -0.77 4.71 -1.56
CA GLY A 138 -1.51 5.82 -0.94
C GLY A 138 -0.89 6.26 0.39
N MET A 139 -0.58 5.33 1.29
CA MET A 139 0.06 5.65 2.57
C MET A 139 1.47 6.23 2.41
N ARG A 140 2.25 5.75 1.43
CA ARG A 140 3.58 6.30 1.12
C ARG A 140 3.49 7.74 0.64
N GLU A 141 2.53 8.03 -0.24
CA GLU A 141 2.29 9.38 -0.74
C GLU A 141 1.82 10.33 0.38
N GLU A 142 0.89 9.89 1.24
CA GLU A 142 0.50 10.65 2.43
C GLU A 142 1.69 10.92 3.37
N GLY A 143 2.55 9.92 3.56
CA GLY A 143 3.79 10.06 4.34
C GLY A 143 4.71 11.13 3.75
N ARG A 144 4.93 11.10 2.42
CA ARG A 144 5.73 12.10 1.71
C ARG A 144 5.15 13.50 1.86
N GLN A 145 3.83 13.66 1.73
CA GLN A 145 3.16 14.94 1.89
C GLN A 145 3.29 15.49 3.32
N LYS A 146 3.14 14.64 4.33
CA LYS A 146 3.35 15.03 5.74
C LYS A 146 4.79 15.44 6.02
N ASP A 147 5.77 14.73 5.46
CA ASP A 147 7.19 15.11 5.58
C ASP A 147 7.48 16.48 4.94
N GLU A 148 6.89 16.76 3.79
CA GLU A 148 7.00 18.08 3.15
C GLU A 148 6.36 19.19 3.97
N GLN A 149 5.16 18.96 4.51
CA GLN A 149 4.50 19.90 5.41
C GLN A 149 5.33 20.15 6.67
N MET A 150 5.90 19.11 7.26
CA MET A 150 6.77 19.22 8.44
C MET A 150 8.04 20.01 8.13
N LYS A 151 8.67 19.79 6.96
CA LYS A 151 9.82 20.59 6.50
C LYS A 151 9.46 22.07 6.35
N LYS A 152 8.30 22.39 5.76
CA LYS A 152 7.80 23.78 5.64
C LYS A 152 7.59 24.42 7.00
N LEU A 153 6.86 23.75 7.91
CA LEU A 153 6.63 24.23 9.28
C LEU A 153 7.94 24.47 10.03
N LYS A 154 8.90 23.54 9.94
CA LYS A 154 10.21 23.69 10.58
C LYS A 154 10.99 24.89 10.04
N LYS A 155 10.87 25.18 8.73
CA LYS A 155 11.48 26.37 8.12
C LYS A 155 10.82 27.65 8.65
N SER A 156 9.49 27.74 8.62
CA SER A 156 8.76 28.90 9.17
C SER A 156 9.03 29.13 10.65
N MET A 157 9.15 28.07 11.44
CA MET A 157 9.50 28.17 12.86
C MET A 157 10.91 28.73 13.07
N LYS A 158 11.89 28.34 12.23
CA LYS A 158 13.24 28.92 12.27
C LYS A 158 13.24 30.40 11.89
N GLU A 159 12.51 30.77 10.85
CA GLU A 159 12.37 32.17 10.42
C GLU A 159 11.73 33.02 11.52
N LEU A 160 10.65 32.54 12.14
CA LEU A 160 10.01 33.21 13.28
C LEU A 160 10.95 33.34 14.49
N SER A 161 11.72 32.29 14.79
CA SER A 161 12.71 32.33 15.87
C SER A 161 13.80 33.36 15.61
N SER A 162 14.30 33.47 14.38
CA SER A 162 15.26 34.50 13.98
C SER A 162 14.67 35.90 14.14
N HIS A 163 13.45 36.12 13.65
CA HIS A 163 12.77 37.41 13.76
C HIS A 163 12.55 37.82 15.23
N ASN A 164 12.19 36.87 16.08
CA ASN A 164 12.03 37.11 17.52
C ASN A 164 13.37 37.46 18.19
N GLN A 165 14.48 36.85 17.76
CA GLN A 165 15.82 37.21 18.22
C GLN A 165 16.20 38.64 17.80
N ASP A 166 15.93 39.03 16.55
CA ASP A 166 16.19 40.38 16.05
C ASP A 166 15.36 41.43 16.83
N LEU A 167 14.09 41.14 17.10
CA LEU A 167 13.21 41.98 17.92
C LEU A 167 13.74 42.13 19.35
N MET A 168 14.24 41.05 19.96
CA MET A 168 14.85 41.13 21.30
C MET A 168 16.11 42.00 21.30
N GLU A 169 16.95 41.90 20.27
CA GLU A 169 18.13 42.75 20.12
C GLU A 169 17.74 44.24 19.99
N GLN A 170 16.75 44.55 19.14
CA GLN A 170 16.21 45.91 19.02
C GLN A 170 15.64 46.43 20.35
N LEU A 171 14.90 45.61 21.09
CA LEU A 171 14.39 45.98 22.42
C LEU A 171 15.52 46.29 23.41
N LEU A 172 16.65 45.57 23.35
CA LEU A 172 17.81 45.84 24.19
C LEU A 172 18.49 47.16 23.80
N ILE A 173 18.68 47.42 22.51
CA ILE A 173 19.26 48.67 22.00
C ILE A 173 18.41 49.86 22.47
N VAL A 174 17.10 49.82 22.22
CA VAL A 174 16.19 50.92 22.63
C VAL A 174 16.20 51.10 24.14
N LYS A 175 16.21 50.02 24.94
CA LYS A 175 16.33 50.14 26.40
C LYS A 175 17.64 50.79 26.84
N GLU A 176 18.75 50.51 26.15
CA GLU A 176 20.04 51.13 26.45
C GLU A 176 20.05 52.62 26.07
N GLU A 177 19.51 52.97 24.91
CA GLU A 177 19.32 54.37 24.50
C GLU A 177 18.44 55.14 25.48
N LEU A 178 17.32 54.55 25.91
CA LEU A 178 16.42 55.15 26.88
C LEU A 178 17.13 55.42 28.20
N LYS A 179 17.94 54.46 28.70
CA LYS A 179 18.80 54.69 29.89
C LYS A 179 19.81 55.82 29.68
N LYS A 180 20.42 55.92 28.49
CA LYS A 180 21.35 57.03 28.17
C LYS A 180 20.62 58.38 28.19
N PHE A 181 19.43 58.46 27.57
CA PHE A 181 18.61 59.67 27.59
C PHE A 181 18.15 60.04 29.00
N GLU A 182 17.73 59.07 29.82
CA GLU A 182 17.39 59.30 31.23
C GLU A 182 18.58 59.81 32.04
N HIS A 183 19.78 59.28 31.80
CA HIS A 183 20.99 59.72 32.49
C HIS A 183 21.39 61.15 32.07
N LEU A 184 21.37 61.46 30.77
CA LEU A 184 21.61 62.82 30.26
C LEU A 184 20.60 63.82 30.82
N ALA A 185 19.32 63.43 30.85
CA ALA A 185 18.25 64.24 31.44
C ALA A 185 18.47 64.53 32.93
N SER A 186 18.95 63.53 33.69
CA SER A 186 19.28 63.68 35.11
C SER A 186 20.48 64.60 35.32
N ASP A 187 21.54 64.44 34.52
CA ASP A 187 22.74 65.28 34.58
C ASP A 187 22.43 66.76 34.30
N ASP A 188 21.60 67.03 33.30
CA ASP A 188 21.19 68.40 32.97
C ASP A 188 20.31 69.03 34.07
N ASN A 189 19.45 68.24 34.72
CA ASN A 189 18.69 68.69 35.89
C ASN A 189 19.65 69.06 37.06
N ILE A 190 20.64 68.21 37.35
CA ILE A 190 21.66 68.48 38.38
C ILE A 190 22.44 69.77 38.07
N LYS A 191 22.83 70.01 36.80
CA LYS A 191 23.50 71.24 36.39
C LYS A 191 22.62 72.46 36.60
N LEU A 192 21.35 72.38 36.22
CA LEU A 192 20.38 73.46 36.38
C LEU A 192 20.16 73.80 37.87
N GLN A 193 20.00 72.79 38.72
CA GLN A 193 19.86 72.97 40.16
C GLN A 193 21.10 73.61 40.79
N LYS A 194 22.31 73.17 40.39
CA LYS A 194 23.57 73.81 40.82
C LYS A 194 23.66 75.28 40.41
N LYS A 195 23.18 75.63 39.21
CA LYS A 195 23.13 77.02 38.73
C LYS A 195 22.19 77.84 39.61
N PHE A 196 20.99 77.33 39.86
CA PHE A 196 20.01 77.98 40.75
C PHE A 196 20.58 78.23 42.15
N THR A 197 21.19 77.23 42.79
CA THR A 197 21.78 77.39 44.13
C THR A 197 22.88 78.45 44.15
N ARG A 198 23.71 78.53 43.10
CA ARG A 198 24.76 79.56 42.99
C ARG A 198 24.18 80.97 42.89
N GLU A 199 23.23 81.19 42.00
CA GLU A 199 22.58 82.51 41.83
C GLU A 199 21.86 82.94 43.12
N MET A 200 21.14 82.02 43.75
CA MET A 200 20.43 82.30 45.00
C MET A 200 21.41 82.65 46.14
N SER A 201 22.54 81.94 46.22
CA SER A 201 23.60 82.25 47.19
C SER A 201 24.24 83.61 46.93
N ALA A 202 24.48 83.95 45.66
CA ALA A 202 25.00 85.26 45.27
C ALA A 202 24.05 86.38 45.71
N CYS A 203 22.77 86.28 45.38
CA CYS A 203 21.73 87.22 45.80
C CYS A 203 21.68 87.37 47.34
N TYR A 204 21.74 86.27 48.08
CA TYR A 204 21.77 86.30 49.54
C TYR A 204 22.99 87.08 50.06
N THR A 205 24.18 86.83 49.52
CA THR A 205 25.40 87.55 49.96
C THR A 205 25.38 89.03 49.59
N GLU A 206 24.81 89.38 48.43
CA GLU A 206 24.65 90.77 47.99
C GLU A 206 23.65 91.50 48.90
N LEU A 207 22.50 90.89 49.18
CA LEU A 207 21.51 91.44 50.11
C LEU A 207 22.09 91.56 51.52
N GLN A 208 22.79 90.54 52.03
CA GLN A 208 23.43 90.58 53.34
C GLN A 208 24.46 91.71 53.43
N SER A 209 25.25 91.93 52.37
CA SER A 209 26.19 93.06 52.31
C SER A 209 25.48 94.41 52.37
N LEU A 210 24.34 94.54 51.69
CA LEU A 210 23.54 95.75 51.68
C LEU A 210 22.87 95.99 53.04
N VAL A 211 22.34 94.94 53.68
CA VAL A 211 21.81 95.02 55.05
C VAL A 211 22.89 95.47 56.02
N GLN A 212 24.11 94.94 55.93
CA GLN A 212 25.23 95.38 56.77
C GLN A 212 25.57 96.86 56.55
N VAL A 213 25.55 97.34 55.30
CA VAL A 213 25.72 98.76 54.97
C VAL A 213 24.61 99.61 55.62
N CYS A 214 23.35 99.18 55.51
CA CYS A 214 22.21 99.88 56.14
C CYS A 214 22.32 99.91 57.68
N VAL A 215 22.76 98.81 58.31
CA VAL A 215 22.99 98.74 59.77
C VAL A 215 24.12 99.68 60.19
N GLN A 216 25.26 99.68 59.47
CA GLN A 216 26.36 100.60 59.73
C GLN A 216 25.89 102.07 59.68
N ARG A 217 25.07 102.41 58.69
CA ARG A 217 24.46 103.74 58.55
C ARG A 217 23.50 104.07 59.69
N ALA A 218 22.62 103.14 60.07
CA ALA A 218 21.66 103.35 61.15
C ALA A 218 22.33 103.56 62.52
N GLU A 219 23.49 102.92 62.75
CA GLU A 219 24.32 103.11 63.95
C GLU A 219 25.18 104.39 63.91
N GLY A 220 25.11 105.18 62.83
CA GLY A 220 25.88 106.42 62.66
C GLY A 220 27.35 106.21 62.27
N LYS A 221 27.73 105.02 61.80
CA LYS A 221 29.09 104.68 61.33
C LYS A 221 29.21 104.91 59.82
N ASP A 222 30.41 105.20 59.35
CA ASP A 222 30.69 105.24 57.91
C ASP A 222 30.62 103.82 57.32
N PRO A 223 29.86 103.61 56.24
CA PRO A 223 29.71 102.31 55.61
C PRO A 223 31.02 101.89 54.93
N ASN A 224 31.29 100.59 54.91
CA ASN A 224 32.41 100.06 54.15
C ASN A 224 32.19 100.28 52.64
N MET A 225 33.01 101.13 52.01
CA MET A 225 32.88 101.52 50.61
C MET A 225 32.97 100.36 49.61
N SER A 226 33.76 99.33 49.91
CA SER A 226 33.84 98.13 49.05
C SER A 226 32.52 97.34 49.07
N MET A 227 31.83 97.31 50.21
CA MET A 227 30.53 96.68 50.34
C MET A 227 29.41 97.53 49.77
N LEU A 228 29.47 98.86 49.94
CA LEU A 228 28.49 99.79 49.40
C LEU A 228 28.47 99.74 47.87
N LEU A 229 29.65 99.79 47.23
CA LEU A 229 29.80 99.75 45.77
C LEU A 229 29.67 98.34 45.17
N GLY A 230 29.44 97.31 45.98
CA GLY A 230 29.23 95.95 45.48
C GLY A 230 30.44 95.34 44.76
N ILE A 231 31.66 95.86 44.99
CA ILE A 231 32.85 95.43 44.25
C ILE A 231 33.28 94.05 44.74
N LYS A 232 32.77 93.00 44.09
CA LYS A 232 33.33 91.64 44.13
C LYS A 232 33.66 91.19 42.71
N SER A 233 34.82 90.56 42.58
CA SER A 233 35.34 90.02 41.32
C SER A 233 34.41 88.95 40.73
N SER A 234 33.92 89.27 39.52
CA SER A 234 33.34 88.45 38.44
C SER A 234 32.81 87.04 38.77
N PRO A 235 31.54 86.75 38.46
CA PRO A 235 31.13 85.42 38.05
C PRO A 235 31.30 85.24 36.54
N VAL A 236 31.83 84.07 36.18
CA VAL A 236 32.14 83.58 34.83
C VAL A 236 30.91 82.95 34.16
N ASP A 237 30.73 83.36 32.91
CA ASP A 237 30.09 82.75 31.75
C ASP A 237 28.79 81.93 31.88
N LEU A 238 27.79 82.50 31.21
CA LEU A 238 26.59 81.86 30.69
C LEU A 238 26.92 81.11 29.39
N GLN A 239 26.71 79.79 29.33
CA GLN A 239 26.25 79.17 28.09
C GLN A 239 25.57 77.81 28.26
N GLY A 240 24.35 77.73 27.71
CA GLY A 240 23.81 76.62 26.90
C GLY A 240 23.52 75.28 27.56
N ALA A 241 22.22 74.93 27.66
CA ALA A 241 21.55 74.01 26.74
C ALA A 241 20.32 73.39 27.41
N THR A 242 19.16 73.59 26.78
CA THR A 242 17.85 73.08 27.14
C THR A 242 17.63 71.70 26.57
N GLY A 243 17.24 70.74 27.42
CA GLY A 243 16.70 69.48 26.94
C GLY A 243 16.53 68.42 28.03
N ALA A 244 15.61 68.59 28.97
CA ALA A 244 14.97 67.46 29.67
C ALA A 244 13.84 67.83 30.65
N CYS A 245 12.86 66.93 30.72
CA CYS A 245 11.73 66.78 31.66
C CYS A 245 11.00 68.07 32.05
N GLU A 246 9.98 68.40 31.27
CA GLU A 246 9.27 69.68 31.28
C GLU A 246 8.89 70.17 32.68
N LYS A 247 8.28 69.36 33.55
CA LYS A 247 7.63 69.92 34.74
C LYS A 247 8.60 70.40 35.83
N ASP A 248 9.62 69.61 36.18
CA ASP A 248 10.58 70.00 37.23
C ASP A 248 11.62 70.99 36.72
N SER A 249 12.10 70.78 35.50
CA SER A 249 13.08 71.67 34.85
C SER A 249 12.46 73.04 34.54
N GLN A 250 11.19 73.11 34.13
CA GLN A 250 10.47 74.39 33.97
C GLN A 250 10.31 75.11 35.31
N THR A 251 10.01 74.38 36.39
CA THR A 251 9.84 75.00 37.71
C THR A 251 11.16 75.62 38.18
N VAL A 252 12.30 74.91 38.07
CA VAL A 252 13.62 75.44 38.44
C VAL A 252 14.06 76.59 37.54
N LEU A 253 13.77 76.54 36.22
CA LEU A 253 14.03 77.66 35.31
C LEU A 253 13.23 78.91 35.69
N GLN A 254 11.94 78.77 36.00
CA GLN A 254 11.12 79.88 36.47
C GLN A 254 11.66 80.50 37.77
N TRP A 255 12.09 79.66 38.72
CA TRP A 255 12.73 80.14 39.95
C TRP A 255 14.06 80.83 39.67
N LEU A 256 14.86 80.34 38.72
CA LEU A 256 16.10 81.00 38.31
C LEU A 256 15.82 82.40 37.75
N THR A 257 14.81 82.57 36.90
CA THR A 257 14.39 83.89 36.39
C THR A 257 14.01 84.82 37.54
N LYS A 258 13.21 84.36 38.49
CA LYS A 258 12.84 85.16 39.67
C LYS A 258 14.04 85.55 40.54
N VAL A 259 15.03 84.68 40.67
CA VAL A 259 16.28 84.99 41.40
C VAL A 259 17.10 86.04 40.66
N GLN A 260 17.13 86.00 39.32
CA GLN A 260 17.77 87.03 38.51
C GLN A 260 17.07 88.38 38.65
N GLU A 261 15.75 88.41 38.60
CA GLU A 261 14.95 89.63 38.87
C GLU A 261 15.24 90.19 40.27
N LEU A 262 15.24 89.33 41.30
CA LEU A 262 15.58 89.73 42.67
C LEU A 262 16.99 90.32 42.76
N ARG A 263 17.94 89.79 41.98
CA ARG A 263 19.31 90.31 41.93
C ARG A 263 19.35 91.73 41.35
N GLU A 264 18.60 91.98 40.28
CA GLU A 264 18.46 93.32 39.69
C GLU A 264 17.80 94.30 40.67
N GLU A 265 16.79 93.86 41.42
CA GLU A 265 16.17 94.68 42.48
C GLU A 265 17.16 95.01 43.62
N ILE A 266 17.97 94.04 44.06
CA ILE A 266 19.02 94.25 45.08
C ILE A 266 20.04 95.28 44.57
N GLU A 267 20.44 95.21 43.30
CA GLU A 267 21.37 96.16 42.71
C GLU A 267 20.74 97.56 42.57
N GLY A 268 19.46 97.64 42.19
CA GLY A 268 18.70 98.90 42.21
C GLY A 268 18.61 99.53 43.60
N LEU A 269 18.37 98.72 44.63
CA LEU A 269 18.38 99.15 46.03
C LEU A 269 19.78 99.63 46.46
N ARG A 270 20.83 98.89 46.08
CA ARG A 270 22.22 99.30 46.32
C ARG A 270 22.50 100.66 45.72
N GLN A 271 22.13 100.88 44.45
CA GLN A 271 22.32 102.15 43.77
C GLN A 271 21.57 103.30 44.48
N LEU A 272 20.34 103.06 44.94
CA LEU A 272 19.59 104.05 45.70
C LEU A 272 20.23 104.40 47.05
N VAL A 273 20.73 103.39 47.78
CA VAL A 273 21.47 103.60 49.04
C VAL A 273 22.78 104.35 48.79
N CYS A 274 23.53 104.00 47.74
CA CYS A 274 24.73 104.71 47.31
C CYS A 274 24.43 106.18 46.97
N ASN A 275 23.38 106.45 46.19
CA ASN A 275 23.00 107.80 45.79
C ASN A 275 22.61 108.65 47.01
N LYS A 276 21.75 108.10 47.89
CA LYS A 276 21.35 108.80 49.12
C LYS A 276 22.53 109.03 50.06
N TYR A 277 23.44 108.07 50.17
CA TYR A 277 24.69 108.25 50.92
C TYR A 277 25.51 109.40 50.35
N ALA A 278 25.69 109.46 49.03
CA ALA A 278 26.41 110.54 48.36
C ALA A 278 25.73 111.91 48.55
N GLU A 279 24.40 111.97 48.47
CA GLU A 279 23.61 113.18 48.77
C GLU A 279 23.78 113.65 50.22
N GLU A 280 23.69 112.74 51.20
CA GLU A 280 23.87 113.06 52.62
C GLU A 280 25.32 113.49 52.93
N LEU A 281 26.32 112.87 52.30
CA LEU A 281 27.71 113.29 52.41
C LEU A 281 27.89 114.71 51.82
N GLY A 282 27.28 114.98 50.66
CA GLY A 282 27.29 116.30 50.02
C GLY A 282 26.58 117.38 50.84
N ASN A 283 25.44 117.06 51.46
CA ASN A 283 24.68 117.98 52.32
C ASN A 283 25.41 118.28 53.65
N ASN A 284 26.07 117.29 54.25
CA ASN A 284 26.90 117.49 55.44
C ASN A 284 28.16 118.35 55.14
N LEU A 285 28.73 118.22 53.95
CA LEU A 285 29.83 119.08 53.49
C LEU A 285 29.36 120.53 53.21
N SER A 286 28.10 120.72 52.80
CA SER A 286 27.48 122.04 52.59
C SER A 286 27.19 122.79 53.91
N CYS A 287 26.78 122.08 54.96
CA CYS A 287 26.46 122.66 56.28
C CYS A 287 27.69 122.94 57.18
N ALA A 288 28.87 122.42 56.84
CA ALA A 288 30.12 122.69 57.58
C ALA A 288 30.88 123.95 57.08
N THR A 289 30.33 124.66 56.09
CA THR A 289 30.92 125.88 55.51
C THR A 289 30.01 127.12 55.55
N GLN A 290 28.98 127.16 56.40
CA GLN A 290 28.23 128.37 56.74
C GLN A 290 27.95 128.49 58.23
#